data_AF-A0A6J4MC68-F1
#
_entry.id   AF-A0A6J4MC68-F1
#
_cell.length_a   1.000
_cell.length_b   1.000
_cell.length_c   1.000
_cell.angle_alpha   90.00
_cell.angle_beta   90.00
_cell.angle_gamma   90.00
#
_symmetry.space_group_name_H-M   'P 1'
#
loop_
_entity.id
_entity.type
_entity.pdbx_description
1 polymer ?
#
loop_
_entity_poly.entity_id
_entity_poly.type
_entity_poly.pdbx_seq_one_letter_code
_entity_poly.pdbx_strand_id
1 'polypeptide(L)' 'EDALPGIRAAHAAGLRCAAVGALQPYQAAAADAYLASLDGHTLDTLSRLVTRGQERVIHE' A
#
# COMPACT_ATOMS: atom_id res chain seq x y z
N GLU A 1 6.05 -3.29 -0.68
CA GLU A 1 6.43 -4.13 -1.83
C GLU A 1 6.78 -3.29 -3.03
N ASP A 2 7.71 -3.76 -3.84
CA ASP A 2 8.26 -3.06 -5.01
C ASP A 2 7.86 -3.72 -6.34
N ALA A 3 7.09 -4.81 -6.30
CA ALA A 3 6.63 -5.53 -7.48
C ALA A 3 5.22 -6.13 -7.32
N LEU A 4 4.49 -6.23 -8.44
CA LEU A 4 3.13 -6.78 -8.49
C LEU A 4 2.98 -8.20 -7.90
N PRO A 5 3.91 -9.15 -8.12
CA PRO A 5 3.82 -10.47 -7.50
C PRO A 5 3.84 -10.43 -5.96
N GLY A 6 4.68 -9.58 -5.36
CA GLY A 6 4.74 -9.39 -3.91
C GLY A 6 3.47 -8.78 -3.35
N ILE A 7 2.93 -7.74 -4.02
CA ILE A 7 1.65 -7.12 -3.66
C ILE A 7 0.53 -8.17 -3.62
N ARG A 8 0.44 -9.01 -4.66
CA ARG A 8 -0.55 -10.09 -4.72
C ARG A 8 -0.33 -11.16 -3.65
N ALA A 9 0.91 -11.51 -3.35
CA ALA A 9 1.23 -12.48 -2.31
C ALA A 9 0.83 -11.97 -0.93
N ALA A 10 1.08 -10.69 -0.62
CA ALA A 10 0.65 -10.06 0.62
C ALA A 10 -0.88 -10.11 0.77
N HIS A 11 -1.62 -9.76 -0.28
CA HIS A 11 -3.08 -9.84 -0.29
C HIS A 11 -3.62 -11.26 -0.15
N ALA A 12 -3.00 -12.24 -0.82
CA ALA A 12 -3.36 -13.65 -0.68
C ALA A 12 -3.14 -14.18 0.75
N ALA A 13 -2.20 -13.58 1.49
CA ALA A 13 -1.96 -13.87 2.91
C ALA A 13 -2.88 -13.06 3.86
N GLY A 14 -3.81 -12.25 3.34
CA GLY A 14 -4.70 -11.40 4.14
C GLY A 14 -4.00 -10.19 4.77
N LEU A 15 -2.81 -9.81 4.28
CA LEU A 15 -2.06 -8.66 4.75
C LEU A 15 -2.41 -7.41 3.95
N ARG A 16 -2.24 -6.24 4.58
CA ARG A 16 -2.25 -4.95 3.88
C ARG A 16 -0.89 -4.71 3.27
N CYS A 17 -0.85 -4.10 2.09
CA CYS A 17 0.38 -3.88 1.35
C CYS A 17 0.51 -2.42 0.90
N ALA A 18 1.58 -1.75 1.33
CA ALA A 18 2.02 -0.50 0.73
C ALA A 18 3.04 -0.79 -0.38
N ALA A 19 2.79 -0.26 -1.58
CA ALA A 19 3.72 -0.26 -2.69
C ALA A 19 4.76 0.84 -2.52
N VAL A 20 6.04 0.55 -2.82
CA VAL A 20 7.13 1.52 -2.71
C VAL A 20 8.06 1.40 -3.92
N GLY A 21 8.47 2.53 -4.49
CA GLY A 21 9.48 2.57 -5.55
C GLY A 21 8.89 2.80 -6.94
N ALA A 22 9.71 2.58 -7.97
CA ALA A 22 9.39 2.90 -9.36
C ALA A 22 8.49 1.83 -10.03
N LEU A 23 7.25 1.70 -9.53
CA LEU A 23 6.23 0.83 -10.09
C LEU A 23 5.49 1.52 -11.25
N GLN A 24 5.08 0.73 -12.23
CA GLN A 24 4.14 1.22 -13.23
C GLN A 24 2.79 1.53 -12.54
N PRO A 25 2.00 2.52 -13.03
CA PRO A 25 0.75 2.91 -12.38
C PRO A 25 -0.23 1.76 -12.15
N TYR A 26 -0.32 0.82 -13.09
CA TYR A 26 -1.19 -0.35 -12.97
C TYR A 26 -0.74 -1.33 -11.87
N GLN A 27 0.55 -1.35 -11.53
CA GLN A 27 1.08 -2.18 -10.46
C GLN A 27 0.87 -1.51 -9.11
N ALA A 28 1.13 -0.20 -9.02
CA ALA A 28 0.90 0.60 -7.81
C ALA A 28 -0.58 0.61 -7.41
N ALA A 29 -1.50 0.66 -8.38
CA ALA A 29 -2.94 0.63 -8.15
C ALA A 29 -3.45 -0.68 -7.53
N ALA A 30 -2.65 -1.75 -7.55
CA ALA A 30 -2.99 -3.01 -6.90
C ALA A 30 -2.70 -3.02 -5.39
N ALA A 31 -1.97 -2.02 -4.87
CA ALA A 31 -1.63 -1.92 -3.45
C ALA A 31 -2.64 -1.05 -2.67
N ASP A 32 -2.67 -1.20 -1.35
CA ASP A 32 -3.53 -0.40 -0.46
C ASP A 32 -3.05 1.06 -0.32
N ALA A 33 -1.75 1.28 -0.53
CA ALA A 33 -1.12 2.59 -0.55
C ALA A 33 0.10 2.56 -1.48
N TYR A 34 0.55 3.73 -1.94
CA TYR A 34 1.74 3.86 -2.79
C TYR A 34 2.63 5.02 -2.33
N LEU A 35 3.94 4.79 -2.36
CA LEU A 35 4.99 5.74 -2.04
C LEU A 35 6.09 5.67 -3.11
N ALA A 36 6.66 6.81 -3.48
CA ALA A 36 7.81 6.81 -4.39
C ALA A 36 9.09 6.30 -3.70
N SER A 37 9.27 6.56 -2.41
CA SER A 37 10.39 6.09 -1.59
C SER A 37 10.01 6.02 -0.10
N LEU A 38 10.87 5.43 0.73
CA LEU A 38 10.75 5.46 2.19
C LEU A 38 11.44 6.67 2.84
N ASP A 39 12.11 7.51 2.06
CA ASP A 39 12.91 8.60 2.60
C ASP A 39 12.03 9.62 3.34
N GLY A 40 12.43 9.97 4.57
CA GLY A 40 11.67 10.87 5.42
C GLY A 40 10.44 10.25 6.09
N HIS A 41 10.12 8.98 5.83
CA HIS A 41 9.04 8.28 6.52
C HIS A 41 9.52 7.63 7.81
N THR A 42 8.78 7.85 8.89
CA THR A 42 8.95 7.14 10.16
C THR A 42 7.95 5.99 10.26
N LEU A 43 8.18 5.08 11.21
CA LEU A 43 7.22 4.01 11.51
C LEU A 43 5.81 4.55 11.78
N ASP A 44 5.66 5.64 12.55
CA ASP A 44 4.35 6.28 12.80
C ASP A 44 3.69 6.75 11.50
N THR A 45 4.43 7.41 10.62
CA THR A 45 3.87 7.88 9.33
C THR A 45 3.42 6.71 8.45
N LEU A 46 4.18 5.61 8.43
CA LEU A 46 3.82 4.40 7.69
C LEU A 46 2.59 3.72 8.29
N SER A 47 2.52 3.58 9.62
CA SER A 47 1.36 2.99 10.29
C SER A 47 0.06 3.73 9.98
N ARG A 48 0.09 5.08 9.91
CA ARG A 48 -1.08 5.90 9.53
C ARG A 48 -1.49 5.72 8.09
N LEU A 49 -0.51 5.63 7.17
CA LEU A 49 -0.73 5.42 5.74
C LEU A 49 -1.51 4.13 5.50
N VAL A 50 -1.07 3.03 6.14
CA VAL A 50 -1.77 1.76 5.97
C VAL A 50 -3.13 1.83 6.66
N THR A 51 -3.26 2.44 7.84
CA THR A 51 -4.53 2.44 8.60
C THR A 51 -5.72 3.09 7.85
N ARG A 52 -5.50 4.21 7.13
CA ARG A 52 -6.58 5.00 6.50
C ARG A 52 -7.29 4.38 5.31
N GLY A 53 -6.78 3.30 4.71
CA GLY A 53 -7.46 2.61 3.60
C GLY A 53 -8.82 1.96 3.94
N GLN A 54 -9.35 2.16 5.15
CA GLN A 54 -10.64 1.67 5.63
C GLN A 54 -11.76 2.73 5.67
N GLU A 55 -11.50 4.00 5.32
CA GLU A 55 -12.59 4.98 5.18
C GLU A 55 -13.34 4.82 3.84
N ARG A 56 -13.82 3.60 3.57
CA ARG A 56 -14.92 3.39 2.63
C ARG A 56 -16.19 3.77 3.39
N VAL A 57 -16.64 5.00 3.19
CA VAL A 57 -17.97 5.44 3.59
C VAL A 57 -18.98 4.47 2.98
N ILE A 58 -19.51 3.58 3.80
CA ILE A 58 -20.72 2.83 3.51
C ILE A 58 -21.84 3.88 3.62
N HIS A 59 -22.29 4.42 2.48
CA HIS A 59 -23.58 5.08 2.44
C HIS A 59 -24.64 3.98 2.46
N GLU A 60 -25.37 3.89 3.57
CA GLU A 60 -26.69 3.23 3.63
C GLU A 60 -27.75 4.13 3.01
#